data_AF-A0A7C4Q2T6-F1
#
_entry.id   AF-A0A7C4Q2T6-F1
#
_cell.length_a   1.000
_cell.length_b   1.000
_cell.length_c   1.000
_cell.angle_alpha   90.00
_cell.angle_beta   90.00
_cell.angle_gamma   90.00
#
_symmetry.space_group_name_H-M   'P 1'
#
loop_
_entity.id
_entity.type
_entity.pdbx_description
1 polymer ?
#
loop_
_entity_poly.entity_id
_entity_poly.type
_entity_poly.pdbx_seq_one_letter_code
_entity_poly.pdbx_strand_id
1 'polypeptide(L)'
;MKTRKVSPQTTNNWLLDMSLLTSGVVAAISGVYFLILPSGGYQGGRNPYYQTQILFERHTWEDLHIWGGIAMILVAFIHIVFHWKWIKAMVRRTWSELSGKCACLNPRGRWNLVLNLVVGSSFVITALSGIYLLFVPGGRGAVDPGILFSRTTWDLIHTWAGVLFIDAAVIHFVIHWRWVTNVTKKIFSSVAVRRLSAPSTTPENI
;
A
#
# COMPACT_ATOMS: atom_id res chain seq x y z
N MET A 1 -17.40 -29.51 16.59
CA MET A 1 -16.08 -28.84 16.66
C MET A 1 -16.29 -27.40 17.10
N LYS A 2 -15.87 -26.99 18.31
CA LYS A 2 -16.02 -25.59 18.79
C LYS A 2 -15.09 -24.68 17.98
N THR A 3 -15.64 -23.90 17.04
CA THR A 3 -14.86 -22.88 16.33
C THR A 3 -14.52 -21.74 17.31
N ARG A 4 -13.23 -21.59 17.63
CA ARG A 4 -12.74 -20.45 18.43
C ARG A 4 -13.03 -19.16 17.64
N LYS A 5 -13.81 -18.26 18.24
CA LYS A 5 -14.08 -16.91 17.74
C LYS A 5 -12.75 -16.19 17.46
N VAL A 6 -12.58 -15.63 16.25
CA VAL A 6 -11.41 -14.79 15.94
C VAL A 6 -11.47 -13.55 16.83
N SER A 7 -10.32 -13.14 17.39
CA SER A 7 -10.30 -11.97 18.27
C SER A 7 -10.60 -10.70 17.48
N PRO A 8 -11.31 -9.71 18.07
CA PRO A 8 -11.59 -8.44 17.39
C PRO A 8 -10.32 -7.75 16.87
N GLN A 9 -9.22 -7.84 17.63
CA GLN A 9 -7.93 -7.31 17.20
C GLN A 9 -7.42 -7.96 15.90
N THR A 10 -7.54 -9.28 15.77
CA THR A 10 -7.10 -9.99 14.55
C THR A 10 -7.97 -9.61 13.36
N THR A 11 -9.28 -9.48 13.57
CA THR A 11 -10.20 -9.01 12.54
C THR A 11 -9.90 -7.58 12.11
N ASN A 12 -9.63 -6.68 13.05
CA ASN A 12 -9.31 -5.28 12.75
C ASN A 12 -7.99 -5.15 11.99
N ASN A 13 -6.96 -5.89 12.40
CA ASN A 13 -5.69 -5.92 11.68
C ASN A 13 -5.88 -6.45 10.25
N TRP A 14 -6.66 -7.53 10.10
CA TRP A 14 -6.96 -8.06 8.77
C TRP A 14 -7.71 -7.06 7.89
N LEU A 15 -8.72 -6.35 8.42
CA LEU A 15 -9.45 -5.32 7.68
C LEU A 15 -8.55 -4.16 7.27
N LEU A 16 -7.67 -3.73 8.17
CA LEU A 16 -6.71 -2.66 7.92
C LEU A 16 -5.72 -3.06 6.81
N ASP A 17 -5.15 -4.26 6.89
CA ASP A 17 -4.21 -4.78 5.91
C ASP A 17 -4.87 -5.01 4.55
N MET A 18 -6.11 -5.50 4.53
CA MET A 18 -6.88 -5.64 3.28
C MET A 18 -7.21 -4.30 2.64
N SER A 19 -7.52 -3.28 3.45
CA SER A 19 -7.78 -1.91 2.95
C SER A 19 -6.50 -1.29 2.38
N LEU A 20 -5.37 -1.50 3.05
CA LEU A 20 -4.05 -1.04 2.59
C LEU A 20 -3.65 -1.73 1.29
N LEU A 21 -3.82 -3.05 1.21
CA LEU A 21 -3.53 -3.83 0.01
C LEU A 21 -4.40 -3.38 -1.17
N THR A 22 -5.71 -3.20 -0.95
CA THR A 22 -6.63 -2.83 -2.03
C THR A 22 -6.31 -1.45 -2.59
N SER A 23 -6.14 -0.45 -1.73
CA SER A 23 -5.75 0.92 -2.14
C SER A 23 -4.38 0.94 -2.81
N GLY A 24 -3.41 0.19 -2.28
CA GLY A 24 -2.09 0.05 -2.89
C GLY A 24 -2.11 -0.61 -4.26
N VAL A 25 -2.92 -1.65 -4.48
CA VAL A 25 -3.09 -2.29 -5.79
C VAL A 25 -3.70 -1.32 -6.80
N VAL A 26 -4.71 -0.55 -6.41
CA VAL A 26 -5.32 0.47 -7.29
C VAL A 26 -4.29 1.52 -7.69
N ALA A 27 -3.52 2.06 -6.72
CA ALA A 27 -2.47 3.04 -6.98
C ALA A 27 -1.32 2.46 -7.82
N ALA A 28 -0.91 1.22 -7.56
CA ALA A 28 0.19 0.57 -8.27
C ALA A 28 -0.17 0.26 -9.73
N ILE A 29 -1.35 -0.31 -9.99
CA ILE A 29 -1.78 -0.65 -11.37
C ILE A 29 -1.92 0.62 -12.20
N SER A 30 -2.55 1.66 -11.66
CA SER A 30 -2.67 2.96 -12.34
C SER A 30 -1.32 3.66 -12.51
N GLY A 31 -0.39 3.54 -11.56
CA GLY A 31 0.98 4.03 -11.69
C GLY A 31 1.77 3.33 -12.79
N VAL A 32 1.68 1.99 -12.87
CA VAL A 32 2.29 1.19 -13.93
C VAL A 32 1.73 1.57 -15.30
N TYR A 33 0.43 1.86 -15.40
CA TYR A 33 -0.16 2.39 -16.63
C TYR A 33 0.56 3.67 -17.09
N PHE A 34 0.89 4.59 -16.19
CA PHE A 34 1.62 5.82 -16.55
C PHE A 34 3.10 5.61 -16.90
N LEU A 35 3.74 4.56 -16.38
CA LEU A 35 5.10 4.17 -16.78
C LEU A 35 5.14 3.68 -18.23
N ILE A 36 4.11 2.95 -18.67
CA ILE A 36 4.04 2.35 -20.01
C ILE A 36 3.48 3.35 -21.04
N LEU A 37 2.48 4.13 -20.64
CA LEU A 37 1.81 5.12 -21.49
C LEU A 37 2.08 6.53 -20.94
N PRO A 38 3.27 7.09 -21.22
CA PRO A 38 3.64 8.42 -20.73
C PRO A 38 2.77 9.51 -21.36
N SER A 39 2.69 10.65 -20.67
CA SER A 39 1.98 11.82 -21.17
C SER A 39 2.76 12.49 -22.31
N GLY A 40 2.01 13.12 -23.22
CA GLY A 40 2.54 13.85 -24.37
C GLY A 40 1.48 13.88 -25.45
N GLY A 41 1.13 15.06 -25.96
CA GLY A 41 0.18 15.18 -27.08
C GLY A 41 0.65 14.43 -28.33
N TYR A 42 -0.14 14.45 -29.40
CA TYR A 42 0.36 14.07 -30.72
C TYR A 42 1.44 15.07 -31.15
N GLN A 43 2.69 14.78 -30.84
CA GLN A 43 3.83 15.63 -31.16
C GLN A 43 4.23 15.45 -32.63
N GLY A 44 3.31 15.73 -33.55
CA GLY A 44 3.53 15.55 -34.99
C GLY A 44 3.91 14.12 -35.39
N GLY A 45 3.28 13.11 -34.76
CA GLY A 45 3.55 11.68 -35.04
C GLY A 45 4.59 11.01 -34.13
N ARG A 46 5.24 11.76 -33.23
CA ARG A 46 6.33 11.23 -32.39
C ARG A 46 5.88 10.54 -31.10
N ASN A 47 4.58 10.58 -30.79
CA ASN A 47 3.99 9.79 -29.73
C ASN A 47 3.00 8.76 -30.33
N PRO A 48 3.47 7.54 -30.67
CA PRO A 48 2.60 6.50 -31.23
C PRO A 48 1.54 6.00 -30.23
N TYR A 49 1.73 6.27 -28.93
CA TYR A 49 0.82 5.87 -27.86
C TYR A 49 -0.21 6.95 -27.51
N TYR A 50 -0.25 8.06 -28.25
CA TYR A 50 -1.21 9.14 -28.02
C TYR A 50 -2.66 8.62 -28.11
N GLN A 51 -3.48 8.95 -27.11
CA GLN A 51 -4.87 8.48 -26.97
C GLN A 51 -5.06 6.94 -26.95
N THR A 52 -4.01 6.16 -26.68
CA THR A 52 -4.18 4.72 -26.45
C THR A 52 -5.03 4.50 -25.20
N GLN A 53 -6.16 3.82 -25.36
CA GLN A 53 -7.07 3.49 -24.28
C GLN A 53 -6.92 2.02 -23.89
N ILE A 54 -6.53 1.76 -22.65
CA ILE A 54 -6.52 0.42 -22.06
C ILE A 54 -7.54 0.42 -20.93
N LEU A 55 -8.65 -0.32 -21.07
CA LEU A 55 -9.79 -0.43 -20.16
C LEU A 55 -10.57 0.88 -19.90
N PHE A 56 -9.89 1.94 -19.48
CA PHE A 56 -10.46 3.25 -19.16
C PHE A 56 -9.72 4.38 -19.87
N GLU A 57 -10.36 5.55 -19.92
CA GLU A 57 -9.70 6.78 -20.36
C GLU A 57 -8.55 7.17 -19.43
N ARG A 58 -7.58 7.93 -19.94
CA ARG A 58 -6.42 8.39 -19.16
C ARG A 58 -6.85 9.14 -17.89
N HIS A 59 -7.89 9.95 -17.97
CA HIS A 59 -8.44 10.69 -16.82
C HIS A 59 -8.92 9.73 -15.73
N THR A 60 -9.61 8.65 -16.09
CA THR A 60 -10.05 7.65 -15.11
C THR A 60 -8.87 6.94 -14.46
N TRP A 61 -7.81 6.65 -15.22
CA TRP A 61 -6.56 6.14 -14.64
C TRP A 61 -5.91 7.12 -13.66
N GLU A 62 -5.99 8.42 -13.95
CA GLU A 62 -5.51 9.50 -13.08
C GLU A 62 -6.33 9.58 -11.79
N ASP A 63 -7.66 9.54 -11.89
CA ASP A 63 -8.55 9.47 -10.73
C ASP A 63 -8.23 8.25 -9.85
N LEU A 64 -8.07 7.08 -10.45
CA LEU A 64 -7.72 5.85 -9.74
C LEU A 64 -6.38 5.99 -9.02
N HIS A 65 -5.38 6.60 -9.65
CA HIS A 65 -4.06 6.80 -9.05
C HIS A 65 -4.11 7.78 -7.88
N ILE A 66 -4.76 8.93 -8.07
CA ILE A 66 -4.86 9.97 -7.05
C ILE A 66 -5.66 9.46 -5.86
N TRP A 67 -6.88 8.98 -6.07
CA TRP A 67 -7.75 8.55 -4.98
C TRP A 67 -7.27 7.25 -4.32
N GLY A 68 -6.72 6.32 -5.11
CA GLY A 68 -6.06 5.12 -4.59
C GLY A 68 -4.84 5.47 -3.74
N GLY A 69 -4.01 6.40 -4.19
CA GLY A 69 -2.85 6.91 -3.46
C GLY A 69 -3.22 7.63 -2.16
N ILE A 70 -4.21 8.53 -2.19
CA ILE A 70 -4.71 9.22 -0.99
C ILE A 70 -5.26 8.21 0.02
N ALA A 71 -6.09 7.26 -0.42
CA ALA A 71 -6.61 6.21 0.45
C ALA A 71 -5.47 5.38 1.06
N MET A 72 -4.49 4.98 0.25
CA MET A 72 -3.31 4.25 0.71
C MET A 72 -2.55 5.04 1.78
N ILE A 73 -2.33 6.34 1.59
CA ILE A 73 -1.64 7.20 2.57
C ILE A 73 -2.37 7.24 3.90
N LEU A 74 -3.68 7.48 3.88
CA LEU A 74 -4.50 7.55 5.09
C LEU A 74 -4.52 6.21 5.84
N VAL A 75 -4.70 5.10 5.12
CA VAL A 75 -4.74 3.77 5.71
C VAL A 75 -3.37 3.36 6.25
N ALA A 76 -2.28 3.68 5.54
CA ALA A 76 -0.91 3.41 6.00
C ALA A 76 -0.59 4.17 7.30
N PHE A 77 -1.05 5.41 7.43
CA PHE A 77 -0.91 6.17 8.68
C PHE A 77 -1.61 5.44 9.85
N ILE A 78 -2.85 4.99 9.65
CA ILE A 78 -3.60 4.22 10.67
C ILE A 78 -2.88 2.89 10.97
N HIS A 79 -2.37 2.21 9.95
CA HIS A 79 -1.58 0.98 10.10
C HIS A 79 -0.36 1.19 11.01
N ILE A 80 0.40 2.27 10.81
CA ILE A 80 1.55 2.60 11.67
C ILE A 80 1.10 2.82 13.12
N VAL A 81 -0.01 3.52 13.35
CA VAL A 81 -0.56 3.76 14.69
C VAL A 81 -0.93 2.43 15.38
N PHE A 82 -1.57 1.50 14.67
CA PHE A 82 -1.95 0.19 15.20
C PHE A 82 -0.73 -0.67 15.55
N HIS A 83 0.34 -0.53 14.76
CA HIS A 83 1.58 -1.28 14.94
C HIS A 83 2.61 -0.57 15.83
N TRP A 84 2.30 0.59 16.41
CA TRP A 84 3.25 1.42 17.18
C TRP A 84 3.94 0.68 18.33
N LYS A 85 3.22 -0.19 19.06
CA LYS A 85 3.81 -1.00 20.13
C LYS A 85 4.88 -1.96 19.60
N TRP A 86 4.63 -2.57 18.45
CA TRP A 86 5.59 -3.45 17.77
C TRP A 86 6.80 -2.66 17.26
N ILE A 87 6.59 -1.49 16.65
CA ILE A 87 7.66 -0.60 16.16
C ILE A 87 8.61 -0.24 17.31
N LYS A 88 8.08 0.26 18.44
CA LYS A 88 8.90 0.59 19.62
C LYS A 88 9.69 -0.61 20.15
N ALA A 89 9.08 -1.79 20.15
CA ALA A 89 9.74 -3.02 20.58
C ALA A 89 10.89 -3.41 19.62
N MET A 90 10.70 -3.27 18.31
CA MET A 90 11.75 -3.54 17.32
C MET A 90 12.89 -2.54 17.43
N VAL A 91 12.61 -1.24 17.49
CA VAL A 91 13.64 -0.19 17.67
C VAL A 91 14.51 -0.47 18.89
N ARG A 92 13.90 -0.82 20.02
CA ARG A 92 14.64 -1.15 21.25
C ARG A 92 15.53 -2.39 21.08
N ARG A 93 15.03 -3.44 20.41
CA ARG A 93 15.79 -4.68 20.17
C ARG A 93 16.97 -4.41 19.24
N THR A 94 16.75 -3.69 18.14
CA THR A 94 17.80 -3.29 17.20
C THR A 94 18.86 -2.43 17.88
N TRP A 95 18.46 -1.46 18.71
CA TRP A 95 19.41 -0.64 19.49
C TRP A 95 20.23 -1.45 20.49
N SER A 96 19.60 -2.42 21.16
CA SER A 96 20.28 -3.31 22.10
C SER A 96 21.33 -4.17 21.39
N GLU A 97 20.99 -4.69 20.21
CA GLU A 97 21.91 -5.45 19.36
C GLU A 97 23.09 -4.59 18.86
N LEU A 98 22.84 -3.36 18.39
CA LEU A 98 23.88 -2.43 17.95
C LEU A 98 24.79 -1.97 19.11
N SER A 99 24.26 -1.87 20.33
CA SER A 99 25.02 -1.50 21.53
C SER A 99 25.74 -2.67 22.20
N GLY A 100 25.79 -3.85 21.57
CA GLY A 100 26.52 -5.01 22.07
C GLY A 100 25.84 -5.76 23.23
N LYS A 101 24.61 -5.37 23.60
CA LYS A 101 23.80 -6.09 24.59
C LYS A 101 23.11 -7.23 23.88
N CYS A 102 23.57 -8.47 24.09
CA CYS A 102 23.10 -9.68 23.41
C CYS A 102 21.57 -9.84 23.45
N ALA A 103 20.90 -9.34 22.42
CA ALA A 103 19.51 -9.58 22.07
C ALA A 103 19.46 -9.91 20.58
N CYS A 104 20.16 -10.98 20.17
CA CYS A 104 20.36 -11.30 18.77
C CYS A 104 19.01 -11.60 18.10
N LEU A 105 18.58 -10.76 17.15
CA LEU A 105 17.51 -11.13 16.24
C LEU A 105 17.97 -12.35 15.43
N ASN A 106 17.09 -13.35 15.32
CA ASN A 106 17.29 -14.45 14.38
C ASN A 106 17.47 -13.88 12.95
N PRO A 107 18.36 -14.43 12.10
CA PRO A 107 18.53 -14.01 10.71
C PRO A 107 17.23 -13.74 9.94
N ARG A 108 16.19 -14.57 10.13
CA ARG A 108 14.87 -14.34 9.50
C ARG A 108 14.20 -13.07 10.00
N GLY A 109 14.31 -12.79 11.29
CA GLY A 109 13.79 -11.56 11.91
C GLY A 109 14.53 -10.31 11.42
N ARG A 110 15.86 -10.40 11.24
CA ARG A 110 16.65 -9.32 10.63
C ARG A 110 16.21 -9.04 9.20
N TRP A 111 16.04 -10.09 8.39
CA TRP A 111 15.57 -9.94 7.01
C TRP A 111 14.18 -9.30 6.94
N ASN A 112 13.25 -9.75 7.80
CA ASN A 112 11.92 -9.16 7.88
C ASN A 112 11.98 -7.68 8.30
N LEU A 113 12.90 -7.31 9.19
CA LEU A 113 13.10 -5.93 9.59
C LEU A 113 13.62 -5.08 8.41
N VAL A 114 14.62 -5.57 7.67
CA VAL A 114 15.14 -4.88 6.48
C VAL A 114 14.04 -4.68 5.45
N LEU A 115 13.26 -5.72 5.16
CA LEU A 115 12.16 -5.61 4.21
C LEU A 115 11.11 -4.59 4.65
N ASN A 116 10.72 -4.59 5.94
CA ASN A 116 9.78 -3.61 6.48
C ASN A 116 10.34 -2.17 6.42
N LEU A 117 11.64 -2.00 6.63
CA LEU A 117 12.31 -0.70 6.49
C LEU A 117 12.31 -0.24 5.03
N VAL A 118 12.59 -1.12 4.08
CA VAL A 118 12.57 -0.80 2.64
C VAL A 118 11.16 -0.45 2.18
N VAL A 119 10.15 -1.25 2.55
CA VAL A 119 8.74 -0.96 2.24
C VAL A 119 8.34 0.39 2.84
N GLY A 120 8.64 0.61 4.13
CA GLY A 120 8.25 1.84 4.82
C GLY A 120 8.94 3.10 4.27
N SER A 121 10.24 3.05 4.00
CA SER A 121 10.99 4.22 3.52
C SER A 121 10.65 4.56 2.07
N SER A 122 10.60 3.55 1.18
CA SER A 122 10.21 3.75 -0.22
C SER A 122 8.77 4.28 -0.33
N PHE A 123 7.84 3.77 0.48
CA PHE A 123 6.49 4.31 0.60
C PHE A 123 6.50 5.79 1.00
N VAL A 124 7.23 6.17 2.05
CA VAL A 124 7.28 7.57 2.51
C VAL A 124 7.84 8.48 1.42
N ILE A 125 8.92 8.09 0.75
CA ILE A 125 9.51 8.88 -0.35
C ILE A 125 8.51 9.02 -1.50
N THR A 126 7.82 7.94 -1.88
CA THR A 126 6.79 7.94 -2.92
C THR A 126 5.60 8.83 -2.53
N ALA A 127 5.12 8.73 -1.29
CA ALA A 127 3.99 9.51 -0.80
C ALA A 127 4.32 11.02 -0.74
N LEU A 128 5.49 11.39 -0.22
CA LEU A 128 5.89 12.80 -0.12
C LEU A 128 6.10 13.43 -1.50
N SER A 129 6.77 12.72 -2.41
CA SER A 129 6.93 13.18 -3.80
C SER A 129 5.58 13.24 -4.54
N GLY A 130 4.67 12.29 -4.30
CA GLY A 130 3.32 12.29 -4.88
C GLY A 130 2.47 13.46 -4.38
N ILE A 131 2.53 13.75 -3.08
CA ILE A 131 1.89 14.93 -2.48
C ILE A 131 2.45 16.21 -3.12
N TYR A 132 3.76 16.31 -3.31
CA TYR A 132 4.36 17.45 -4.01
C TYR A 132 3.80 17.58 -5.44
N LEU A 133 3.78 16.49 -6.22
CA LEU A 133 3.31 16.47 -7.60
C LEU A 133 1.80 16.77 -7.73
N LEU A 134 1.01 16.48 -6.70
CA LEU A 134 -0.41 16.84 -6.62
C LEU A 134 -0.62 18.37 -6.61
N PHE A 135 0.30 19.12 -5.98
CA PHE A 135 0.20 20.58 -5.84
C PHE A 135 1.07 21.35 -6.83
N VAL A 136 2.01 20.69 -7.51
CA VAL A 136 2.88 21.30 -8.52
C VAL A 136 2.57 20.72 -9.91
N PRO A 137 1.60 21.32 -10.64
CA PRO A 137 1.17 20.79 -11.93
C PRO A 137 2.30 20.85 -12.96
N GLY A 138 2.29 19.89 -13.89
CA GLY A 138 3.18 19.90 -15.04
C GLY A 138 2.46 20.43 -16.28
N GLY A 139 3.20 20.94 -17.25
CA GLY A 139 2.63 21.35 -18.54
C GLY A 139 3.31 22.59 -19.14
N ARG A 140 2.94 22.92 -20.38
CA ARG A 140 3.41 24.15 -21.02
C ARG A 140 2.90 25.36 -20.23
N GLY A 141 3.82 26.18 -19.73
CA GLY A 141 3.50 27.38 -18.94
C GLY A 141 3.29 27.14 -17.45
N ALA A 142 3.44 25.91 -16.96
CA ALA A 142 3.43 25.64 -15.53
C ALA A 142 4.69 26.21 -14.86
N VAL A 143 4.51 26.92 -13.76
CA VAL A 143 5.61 27.48 -12.96
C VAL A 143 6.16 26.38 -12.05
N ASP A 144 7.44 26.07 -12.18
CA ASP A 144 8.15 25.19 -11.25
C ASP A 144 8.70 26.03 -10.08
N PRO A 145 8.21 25.85 -8.84
CA PRO A 145 8.69 26.60 -7.69
C PRO A 145 10.10 26.16 -7.24
N GLY A 146 10.62 25.03 -7.73
CA GLY A 146 11.97 24.56 -7.40
C GLY A 146 12.19 24.23 -5.91
N ILE A 147 11.14 23.84 -5.18
CA ILE A 147 11.24 23.49 -3.75
C ILE A 147 12.14 22.26 -3.60
N LEU A 148 13.35 22.46 -3.05
CA LEU A 148 14.47 21.50 -2.93
C LEU A 148 15.04 21.01 -4.27
N PHE A 149 14.18 20.57 -5.18
CA PHE A 149 14.55 20.07 -6.50
C PHE A 149 13.58 20.57 -7.57
N SER A 150 13.95 20.40 -8.83
CA SER A 150 13.02 20.63 -9.95
C SER A 150 11.85 19.66 -9.91
N ARG A 151 10.72 20.03 -10.50
CA ARG A 151 9.56 19.14 -10.67
C ARG A 151 9.94 17.83 -11.36
N THR A 152 10.81 17.88 -12.38
CA THR A 152 11.31 16.69 -13.07
C THR A 152 12.08 15.77 -12.13
N THR A 153 12.90 16.33 -11.23
CA THR A 153 13.61 15.54 -10.22
C THR A 153 12.63 14.90 -9.24
N TRP A 154 11.59 15.62 -8.81
CA TRP A 154 10.53 15.06 -7.97
C TRP A 154 9.76 13.93 -8.65
N ASP A 155 9.48 14.06 -9.95
CA ASP A 155 8.85 13.03 -10.78
C ASP A 155 9.71 11.76 -10.87
N LEU A 156 11.03 11.91 -11.07
CA LEU A 156 11.98 10.81 -11.03
C LEU A 156 12.04 10.14 -9.65
N ILE A 157 12.07 10.93 -8.58
CA ILE A 157 12.04 10.41 -7.20
C ILE A 157 10.76 9.60 -6.98
N HIS A 158 9.60 10.15 -7.34
CA HIS A 158 8.31 9.47 -7.21
C HIS A 158 8.28 8.15 -7.98
N THR A 159 8.73 8.18 -9.22
CA THR A 159 8.76 7.03 -10.12
C THR A 159 9.63 5.90 -9.56
N TRP A 160 10.90 6.18 -9.25
CA TRP A 160 11.84 5.14 -8.84
C TRP A 160 11.62 4.67 -7.40
N ALA A 161 11.20 5.56 -6.50
CA ALA A 161 10.77 5.15 -5.17
C ALA A 161 9.50 4.29 -5.24
N GLY A 162 8.56 4.62 -6.15
CA GLY A 162 7.35 3.87 -6.39
C GLY A 162 7.62 2.46 -6.93
N VAL A 163 8.53 2.32 -7.90
CA VAL A 163 8.97 1.02 -8.42
C VAL A 163 9.57 0.17 -7.30
N LEU A 164 10.52 0.73 -6.52
CA LEU A 164 11.11 0.04 -5.39
C LEU A 164 10.06 -0.37 -4.34
N PHE A 165 9.09 0.51 -4.07
CA PHE A 165 8.00 0.25 -3.14
C PHE A 165 7.12 -0.91 -3.61
N ILE A 166 6.74 -0.94 -4.89
CA ILE A 166 5.94 -2.02 -5.47
C ILE A 166 6.68 -3.35 -5.37
N ASP A 167 7.95 -3.41 -5.77
CA ASP A 167 8.75 -4.64 -5.72
C ASP A 167 8.90 -5.14 -4.28
N ALA A 168 9.24 -4.25 -3.34
CA ALA A 168 9.37 -4.58 -1.93
C ALA A 168 8.03 -5.02 -1.31
N ALA A 169 6.92 -4.38 -1.69
CA ALA A 169 5.59 -4.73 -1.22
C ALA A 169 5.13 -6.10 -1.72
N VAL A 170 5.45 -6.46 -2.98
CA VAL A 170 5.21 -7.81 -3.52
C VAL A 170 5.99 -8.86 -2.74
N ILE A 171 7.29 -8.64 -2.52
CA ILE A 171 8.11 -9.56 -1.72
C ILE A 171 7.55 -9.68 -0.29
N HIS A 172 7.20 -8.55 0.33
CA HIS A 172 6.59 -8.51 1.66
C HIS A 172 5.28 -9.31 1.70
N PHE A 173 4.41 -9.15 0.70
CA PHE A 173 3.17 -9.90 0.62
C PHE A 173 3.42 -11.41 0.49
N VAL A 174 4.37 -11.82 -0.35
CA VAL A 174 4.72 -13.23 -0.57
C VAL A 174 5.23 -13.89 0.71
N ILE A 175 6.12 -13.24 1.47
CA ILE A 175 6.62 -13.82 2.73
C ILE A 175 5.50 -13.96 3.79
N HIS A 176 4.49 -13.10 3.74
CA HIS A 176 3.36 -13.09 4.66
C HIS A 176 2.16 -13.91 4.16
N TRP A 177 2.23 -14.52 2.98
CA TRP A 177 1.12 -15.26 2.35
C TRP A 177 0.50 -16.34 3.24
N ARG A 178 1.34 -17.07 4.00
CA ARG A 178 0.85 -18.09 4.94
C ARG A 178 -0.01 -17.48 6.05
N TRP A 179 0.34 -16.30 6.54
CA TRP A 179 -0.48 -15.61 7.54
C TRP A 179 -1.81 -15.15 6.92
N VAL A 180 -1.76 -14.51 5.75
CA VAL A 180 -2.94 -14.01 5.02
C VAL A 180 -3.96 -15.14 4.82
N THR A 181 -3.55 -16.23 4.18
CA THR A 181 -4.45 -17.37 3.89
C THR A 181 -5.05 -18.00 5.15
N ASN A 182 -4.26 -18.12 6.22
CA ASN A 182 -4.73 -18.72 7.47
C ASN A 182 -5.73 -17.83 8.22
N VAL A 183 -5.47 -16.53 8.30
CA VAL A 183 -6.38 -15.59 8.98
C VAL A 183 -7.67 -15.44 8.18
N THR A 184 -7.58 -15.29 6.86
CA THR A 184 -8.73 -15.24 5.95
C THR A 184 -9.63 -16.47 6.14
N LYS A 185 -9.08 -17.69 6.09
CA LYS A 185 -9.84 -18.93 6.33
C LYS A 185 -10.56 -18.92 7.68
N LYS A 186 -9.89 -18.48 8.75
CA LYS A 186 -10.50 -18.41 10.09
C LYS A 186 -11.65 -17.41 10.15
N ILE A 187 -11.49 -16.22 9.56
CA ILE A 187 -12.54 -15.20 9.51
C ILE A 187 -13.77 -15.76 8.78
N PHE A 188 -13.61 -16.28 7.56
CA PHE A 188 -14.73 -16.82 6.78
C PHE A 188 -15.41 -18.01 7.46
N SER A 189 -14.64 -18.92 8.07
CA SER A 189 -15.22 -20.04 8.83
C SER A 189 -16.05 -19.56 10.03
N SER A 190 -15.59 -18.50 10.72
CA SER A 190 -16.33 -17.94 11.87
C SER A 190 -17.62 -17.23 11.44
N VAL A 191 -17.62 -16.58 10.28
CA VAL A 191 -18.81 -15.93 9.69
C VAL A 191 -19.83 -16.99 9.25
N ALA A 192 -19.38 -18.04 8.57
CA ALA A 192 -20.25 -19.13 8.11
C ALA A 192 -20.95 -19.83 9.28
N VAL A 193 -20.21 -20.20 10.34
CA VAL A 193 -20.81 -20.81 11.55
C VAL A 193 -21.81 -19.87 12.20
N ARG A 194 -21.50 -18.57 12.31
CA ARG A 194 -22.43 -17.60 12.91
C ARG A 194 -23.74 -17.46 12.13
N ARG A 195 -23.69 -17.52 10.79
CA ARG A 195 -24.89 -17.52 9.94
C ARG A 195 -25.73 -18.78 10.13
N LEU A 196 -25.09 -19.96 10.24
CA LEU A 196 -25.80 -21.23 10.45
C LEU A 196 -26.41 -21.38 11.85
N SER A 197 -25.85 -20.69 12.85
CA SER A 197 -26.39 -20.69 14.23
C SER A 197 -27.37 -19.54 14.50
N ALA A 198 -27.69 -18.69 13.51
CA ALA A 198 -28.67 -17.64 13.67
C ALA A 198 -30.10 -18.25 13.66
N PRO A 199 -30.95 -17.95 14.66
CA PRO A 199 -32.32 -18.45 14.68
C PRO A 199 -33.07 -17.96 13.43
N SER A 200 -33.86 -18.84 12.82
CA SER A 200 -34.72 -18.49 11.69
C SER A 200 -35.76 -17.48 12.15
N THR A 201 -35.61 -16.21 11.77
CA THR A 201 -36.71 -15.24 11.84
C THR A 201 -37.68 -15.59 10.71
N THR A 202 -38.56 -16.56 10.94
CA THR A 202 -39.80 -16.66 10.16
C THR A 202 -40.59 -15.39 10.44
N PRO A 203 -40.96 -14.59 9.41
CA PRO A 203 -41.92 -13.51 9.61
C PRO A 203 -43.25 -14.16 10.02
N GLU A 204 -43.71 -13.82 11.21
CA GLU A 204 -45.05 -14.15 11.67
C GLU A 204 -46.02 -13.30 10.84
N ASN A 205 -46.74 -13.93 9.91
CA ASN A 205 -47.72 -13.28 9.06
C ASN A 205 -48.87 -12.77 9.94
N ILE A 206 -49.17 -11.48 9.86
CA ILE A 206 -50.44 -10.85 10.28
C ILE A 206 -51.28 -10.64 9.02
#